data_AF-A0A662PL27-F1
#
_entry.id   AF-A0A662PL27-F1
#
_cell.length_a   1.000
_cell.length_b   1.000
_cell.length_c   1.000
_cell.angle_alpha   90.00
_cell.angle_beta   90.00
_cell.angle_gamma   90.00
#
_symmetry.space_group_name_H-M   'P 1'
#
loop_
_entity.id
_entity.type
_entity.pdbx_description
1 polymer ?
#
loop_
_entity_poly.entity_id
_entity_poly.type
_entity_poly.pdbx_seq_one_letter_code
_entity_poly.pdbx_strand_id
1 'polypeptide(L)' 'MGIAVAFILGLYLGTLVQALVNDLIMPIIEFATGGVAWETIEVGPFRIGHFIGSVITFLIVAFVIFLIVKVSKKWGIE' A
#
# COMPACT_ATOMS: atom_id res chain seq x y z
N MET A 1 21.63 5.25 20.65
CA MET A 1 20.56 6.26 20.46
C MET A 1 20.17 6.39 18.98
N GLY A 2 21.09 6.63 18.04
CA GLY A 2 20.76 6.79 16.61
C GLY A 2 20.08 5.58 15.92
N ILE A 3 20.48 4.35 16.22
CA ILE A 3 19.84 3.13 15.66
C ILE A 3 18.36 3.04 16.06
N ALA A 4 18.02 3.41 17.30
CA ALA A 4 16.64 3.36 17.79
C ALA A 4 15.75 4.37 17.05
N VAL A 5 16.26 5.58 16.78
CA VAL A 5 15.54 6.61 16.02
C VAL A 5 15.32 6.16 14.58
N ALA A 6 16.35 5.64 13.91
CA ALA A 6 16.23 5.12 12.54
C ALA A 6 15.24 3.96 12.43
N PHE A 7 15.24 3.06 13.41
CA PHE A 7 14.30 1.92 13.45
C PHE A 7 12.85 2.39 13.61
N ILE A 8 12.58 3.30 14.55
CA ILE A 8 11.24 3.87 14.75
C ILE A 8 10.80 4.61 13.48
N LEU A 9 11.66 5.44 12.89
CA LEU A 9 11.33 6.16 11.66
C LEU A 9 10.96 5.18 10.52
N GLY A 10 11.69 4.07 10.39
CA GLY A 10 11.41 3.02 9.41
C GLY A 10 10.05 2.33 9.61
N LEU A 11 9.69 2.02 10.86
CA LEU A 11 8.39 1.43 11.20
C LEU A 11 7.23 2.37 10.83
N TYR A 12 7.34 3.64 11.21
CA TYR A 12 6.30 4.65 10.95
C TYR A 12 6.23 5.06 9.47
N LEU A 13 7.35 5.03 8.72
CA LEU A 13 7.34 5.22 7.27
C LEU A 13 6.53 4.12 6.58
N GLY A 14 6.69 2.86 7.03
CA GLY A 14 5.92 1.74 6.50
C GLY A 14 4.41 1.92 6.71
N THR A 15 3.98 2.34 7.91
CA THR A 15 2.56 2.58 8.19
C THR A 15 2.01 3.79 7.45
N LEU A 16 2.80 4.85 7.26
CA LEU A 16 2.39 6.02 6.47
C LEU A 16 2.15 5.66 5.01
N VAL A 17 3.03 4.84 4.43
CA VAL A 17 2.84 4.33 3.06
C VAL A 17 1.61 3.45 2.98
N GLN A 18 1.39 2.55 3.96
CA GLN A 18 0.19 1.72 4.00
C GLN A 18 -1.09 2.56 4.10
N ALA A 19 -1.12 3.60 4.92
CA ALA A 19 -2.23 4.54 5.00
C ALA A 19 -2.47 5.25 3.66
N LEU A 20 -1.41 5.71 2.99
CA LEU A 20 -1.54 6.31 1.66
C LEU A 20 -2.17 5.34 0.63
N VAL A 21 -1.86 4.05 0.72
CA VAL A 21 -2.44 3.05 -0.18
C VAL A 21 -3.87 2.70 0.22
N ASN A 22 -4.11 2.35 1.48
CA ASN A 22 -5.40 1.89 1.95
C ASN A 22 -6.45 3.00 1.97
N ASP A 23 -6.05 4.23 2.29
CA ASP A 23 -6.98 5.34 2.48
C ASP A 23 -7.12 6.22 1.24
N LEU A 24 -6.14 6.20 0.32
CA LEU A 24 -6.15 7.02 -0.90
C LEU A 24 -6.26 6.16 -2.16
N ILE A 25 -5.42 5.15 -2.31
CA ILE A 25 -5.35 4.36 -3.56
C ILE A 25 -6.47 3.32 -3.65
N MET A 26 -6.75 2.58 -2.58
CA MET A 26 -7.80 1.55 -2.58
C MET A 26 -9.18 2.13 -2.93
N PRO A 27 -9.63 3.28 -2.37
CA PRO A 27 -10.89 3.90 -2.78
C PRO A 27 -10.93 4.28 -4.27
N ILE A 28 -9.79 4.71 -4.84
CA ILE A 28 -9.70 5.02 -6.28
C ILE A 28 -9.86 3.74 -7.12
N ILE A 29 -9.29 2.63 -6.65
CA ILE A 29 -9.41 1.33 -7.34
C ILE A 29 -10.82 0.79 -7.23
N GLU A 30 -11.41 0.80 -6.04
CA GLU A 30 -12.81 0.40 -5.81
C GLU A 30 -13.77 1.23 -6.67
N PHE A 31 -13.52 2.53 -6.79
CA PHE A 31 -14.29 3.40 -7.68
C PHE A 31 -14.11 3.01 -9.15
N ALA A 32 -12.87 2.73 -9.58
CA ALA A 32 -12.57 2.34 -10.96
C ALA A 32 -13.22 1.01 -11.36
N THR A 33 -13.56 0.17 -10.39
CA THR A 33 -14.04 -1.19 -10.63
C THR A 33 -15.51 -1.40 -10.30
N GLY A 34 -16.21 -0.29 -10.13
CA GLY A 34 -17.66 -0.24 -10.01
C GLY A 34 -18.16 -0.63 -8.61
N GLY A 35 -17.32 -0.53 -7.58
CA GLY A 35 -17.70 -0.86 -6.20
C GLY A 35 -17.92 -2.35 -5.96
N VAL A 36 -17.40 -3.22 -6.84
CA VAL A 36 -17.47 -4.67 -6.62
C VAL A 36 -16.47 -5.02 -5.52
N ALA A 37 -16.99 -5.51 -4.38
CA ALA A 37 -16.17 -6.04 -3.29
C ALA A 37 -15.55 -7.38 -3.72
N TRP A 38 -14.48 -7.32 -4.53
CA TRP A 38 -13.81 -8.53 -5.01
C TRP A 38 -13.19 -9.34 -3.88
N GLU A 39 -12.91 -8.68 -2.77
CA GLU A 39 -12.37 -9.27 -1.56
C GLU A 39 -13.36 -10.23 -0.88
N THR A 40 -14.66 -10.05 -1.13
CA THR A 40 -15.72 -10.92 -0.60
C THR A 40 -16.06 -12.08 -1.53
N ILE A 41 -15.28 -12.30 -2.60
CA ILE A 41 -15.44 -13.48 -3.45
C ILE A 41 -14.84 -14.68 -2.71
N GLU A 42 -15.74 -15.51 -2.19
CA GLU A 42 -15.42 -16.74 -1.49
C GLU A 42 -15.77 -17.95 -2.36
N VAL A 43 -14.86 -18.91 -2.45
CA VAL A 43 -15.10 -20.20 -3.09
C VAL A 43 -14.95 -21.27 -2.02
N GLY A 44 -16.07 -21.64 -1.38
CA GLY A 44 -16.05 -22.52 -0.21
C GLY A 44 -15.36 -21.85 0.99
N PRO A 45 -14.50 -22.55 1.76
CA PRO A 45 -13.78 -21.95 2.90
C PRO A 45 -12.63 -21.02 2.48
N PHE A 46 -12.38 -20.87 1.17
CA PHE A 46 -11.25 -20.10 0.66
C PHE A 46 -11.67 -18.70 0.22
N ARG A 47 -11.11 -17.68 0.89
CA ARG A 47 -11.30 -16.25 0.60
C ARG A 47 -10.31 -15.79 -0.48
N ILE A 48 -10.47 -16.35 -1.68
CA ILE A 48 -9.58 -16.09 -2.83
C ILE A 48 -9.59 -14.61 -3.21
N GLY A 49 -10.76 -13.97 -3.11
CA GLY A 49 -10.93 -12.54 -3.31
C GLY A 49 -9.97 -11.70 -2.46
N HIS A 50 -9.96 -11.96 -1.15
CA HIS A 50 -9.09 -11.27 -0.21
C HIS A 50 -7.60 -11.51 -0.48
N PHE A 51 -7.24 -12.73 -0.90
CA PHE A 51 -5.85 -13.05 -1.24
C PHE A 51 -5.37 -12.25 -2.46
N ILE A 52 -6.16 -12.23 -3.55
CA ILE A 52 -5.82 -11.46 -4.75
C ILE A 52 -5.80 -9.96 -4.46
N GLY A 53 -6.76 -9.45 -3.67
CA GLY A 53 -6.76 -8.06 -3.21
C GLY A 53 -5.49 -7.70 -2.42
N SER A 54 -5.02 -8.59 -1.55
CA SER A 54 -3.77 -8.40 -0.80
C SER A 54 -2.54 -8.39 -1.71
N VAL A 55 -2.49 -9.25 -2.73
CA VAL A 55 -1.40 -9.26 -3.73
C VAL A 55 -1.38 -7.97 -4.54
N ILE A 56 -2.54 -7.49 -4.99
CA ILE A 56 -2.67 -6.23 -5.71
C ILE A 56 -2.22 -5.06 -4.82
N THR A 57 -2.69 -5.02 -3.58
CA THR A 57 -2.31 -4.00 -2.59
C THR A 57 -0.79 -3.99 -2.37
N PHE A 58 -0.16 -5.15 -2.26
CA PHE A 58 1.30 -5.25 -2.15
C PHE A 58 2.04 -4.64 -3.36
N LEU A 59 1.58 -4.94 -4.59
CA LEU A 59 2.15 -4.36 -5.81
C LEU A 59 1.98 -2.83 -5.85
N ILE A 60 0.84 -2.32 -5.41
CA ILE A 60 0.57 -0.89 -5.34
C ILE A 60 1.46 -0.21 -4.30
N VAL A 61 1.58 -0.77 -3.09
CA VAL A 61 2.48 -0.28 -2.04
C VAL A 61 3.90 -0.20 -2.57
N ALA A 62 4.40 -1.25 -3.23
CA ALA A 62 5.73 -1.24 -3.83
C ALA A 62 5.89 -0.12 -4.88
N PHE A 63 4.87 0.11 -5.72
CA PHE A 63 4.86 1.17 -6.72
C PHE A 63 4.83 2.58 -6.10
N VAL A 64 4.06 2.76 -5.03
CA VAL A 64 3.94 4.03 -4.32
C VAL A 64 5.24 4.37 -3.58
N ILE A 65 5.87 3.39 -2.93
CA ILE A 65 7.21 3.57 -2.34
C ILE A 65 8.21 3.99 -3.41
N PHE A 66 8.17 3.33 -4.58
CA PHE A 66 9.01 3.70 -5.71
C PHE A 66 8.77 5.15 -6.15
N LEU A 67 7.52 5.60 -6.23
CA LEU A 67 7.19 6.99 -6.55
C LEU A 67 7.71 7.97 -5.49
N ILE A 68 7.54 7.66 -4.20
CA ILE A 68 8.04 8.50 -3.11
C ILE A 68 9.56 8.64 -3.19
N VAL A 69 10.30 7.53 -3.31
CA VAL A 69 11.76 7.55 -3.44
C VAL A 69 12.19 8.32 -4.70
N LYS A 70 11.47 8.14 -5.81
CA LYS A 70 11.74 8.84 -7.07
C LYS A 70 11.49 10.36 -6.96
N VAL A 71 10.45 10.77 -6.24
CA VAL A 71 10.14 12.17 -5.97
C VAL A 71 11.19 12.78 -5.05
N SER A 72 11.55 12.10 -3.95
CA SER A 72 12.61 12.56 -3.05
C SER A 72 13.92 12.80 -3.80
N LYS A 73 14.34 11.85 -4.65
CA LYS A 73 15.53 12.00 -5.51
C LYS A 73 15.41 13.18 -6.49
N LYS A 74 14.21 13.46 -7.00
CA LYS A 74 13.99 14.56 -7.97
C LYS A 74 14.02 15.94 -7.30
N TRP A 75 13.69 16.04 -6.02
CA TRP A 75 13.56 17.31 -5.31
C TRP A 75 14.85 17.80 -4.64
N GLY A 76 15.97 17.09 -4.84
CA GLY A 76 17.29 17.54 -4.38
C GLY A 76 17.43 17.55 -2.85
N ILE A 77 16.53 16.88 -2.13
CA ILE A 77 16.67 16.54 -0.72
C ILE A 77 17.33 15.16 -0.71
N GLU A 78 18.61 15.12 -1.12
CA GLU A 78 19.48 13.92 -1.31
C GLU A 78 18.79 12.59 -1.71
#